data_AF-A0A7U7GER5-F1
#
_entry.id   AF-A0A7U7GER5-F1
#
_cell.length_a   1.000
_cell.length_b   1.000
_cell.length_c   1.000
_cell.angle_alpha   90.00
_cell.angle_beta   90.00
_cell.angle_gamma   90.00
#
_symmetry.space_group_name_H-M   'P 1'
#
loop_
_entity.id
_entity.type
_entity.pdbx_description
1 polymer ?
#
loop_
_entity_poly.entity_id
_entity_poly.type
_entity_poly.pdbx_seq_one_letter_code
_entity_poly.pdbx_strand_id
1 'polypeptide(L)'
;MPHASRLQFREATAPISDVVTKFGGQPAWLEDRVVPLSRRTGKPMTFIAQVLIPAHWLADDTPRMAYIFMTGAGFDHNAMETWDPNEGETAVVIQTKRANSPACEPYPEMLCCWEERDNPRREVPCEYAVDETPVEETAYVPQEELDRRADSEREPIVESWRGNKIGGSPYWIQYEEFPFDDWRLLLQLEDGAYPFNLNLGTGIGYVFLNAACTEGKLLWQC
;
A
#
# COMPACT_ATOMS: atom_id res chain seq x y z
N MET A 1 17.33 -5.51 13.90
CA MET A 1 16.72 -4.28 13.38
C MET A 1 15.60 -4.69 12.44
N PRO A 2 14.48 -3.96 12.39
CA PRO A 2 13.41 -4.30 11.45
C PRO A 2 13.93 -4.15 10.01
N HIS A 3 13.52 -5.04 9.11
CA HIS A 3 13.84 -4.92 7.69
C HIS A 3 12.90 -3.90 7.05
N ALA A 4 13.46 -2.79 6.57
CA ALA A 4 12.74 -1.74 5.86
C ALA A 4 13.43 -1.41 4.53
N SER A 5 12.63 -1.11 3.51
CA SER A 5 13.11 -0.68 2.19
C SER A 5 12.39 0.59 1.75
N ARG A 6 13.13 1.61 1.32
CA ARG A 6 12.59 2.82 0.70
C ARG A 6 12.17 2.55 -0.73
N LEU A 7 11.08 3.18 -1.15
CA LEU A 7 10.54 3.01 -2.49
C LEU A 7 10.88 4.23 -3.35
N GLN A 8 11.39 3.95 -4.55
CA GLN A 8 11.42 4.91 -5.66
C GLN A 8 10.52 4.39 -6.77
N PHE A 9 9.70 5.27 -7.34
CA PHE A 9 8.74 4.92 -8.37
C PHE A 9 9.30 5.26 -9.74
N ARG A 10 9.29 4.28 -10.64
CA ARG A 10 9.72 4.45 -12.02
C ARG A 10 8.60 4.05 -12.96
N GLU A 11 8.17 4.99 -13.78
CA GLU A 11 7.09 4.76 -14.74
C GLU A 11 7.44 3.59 -15.67
N ALA A 12 6.48 2.68 -15.83
CA ALA A 12 6.64 1.51 -16.68
C ALA A 12 6.38 1.88 -18.13
N THR A 13 7.30 1.51 -19.03
CA THR A 13 7.13 1.73 -20.47
C THR A 13 6.38 0.59 -21.17
N ALA A 14 6.06 -0.48 -20.44
CA ALA A 14 5.32 -1.65 -20.90
C ALA A 14 4.61 -2.32 -19.70
N PRO A 15 3.52 -3.09 -19.93
CA PRO A 15 2.80 -3.75 -18.85
C PRO A 15 3.67 -4.68 -18.01
N ILE A 16 3.59 -4.56 -16.67
CA ILE A 16 4.32 -5.45 -15.75
C ILE A 16 3.42 -6.63 -15.39
N SER A 17 3.76 -7.81 -15.93
CA SER A 17 3.04 -9.07 -15.68
C SER A 17 3.77 -10.02 -14.72
N ASP A 18 4.94 -9.61 -14.23
CA ASP A 18 5.73 -10.36 -13.27
C ASP A 18 5.17 -10.28 -11.85
N VAL A 19 5.52 -11.28 -11.04
CA VAL A 19 5.19 -11.34 -9.60
C VAL A 19 6.18 -10.47 -8.83
N VAL A 20 6.03 -9.15 -8.96
CA VAL A 20 6.90 -8.13 -8.34
C VAL A 20 6.07 -7.03 -7.68
N THR A 21 6.67 -6.26 -6.79
CA THR A 21 6.04 -5.04 -6.26
C THR A 21 5.86 -4.02 -7.38
N LYS A 22 4.64 -3.49 -7.54
CA LYS A 22 4.32 -2.42 -8.49
C LYS A 22 3.06 -1.65 -8.08
N PHE A 23 2.89 -0.47 -8.65
CA PHE A 23 1.74 0.41 -8.45
C PHE A 23 1.00 0.62 -9.77
N GLY A 24 -0.32 0.58 -9.75
CA GLY A 24 -1.17 0.69 -10.93
C GLY A 24 -1.01 -0.45 -11.95
N GLY A 25 -1.51 -0.20 -13.16
CA GLY A 25 -1.61 -1.20 -14.22
C GLY A 25 -2.57 -2.35 -13.88
N GLN A 26 -2.39 -3.47 -14.56
CA GLN A 26 -3.20 -4.68 -14.35
C GLN A 26 -2.57 -5.56 -13.26
N PRO A 27 -3.33 -6.11 -12.29
CA PRO A 27 -2.77 -7.01 -11.30
C PRO A 27 -2.22 -8.29 -11.95
N ALA A 28 -0.99 -8.67 -11.61
CA ALA A 28 -0.42 -9.96 -11.96
C ALA A 28 -0.90 -10.99 -10.93
N TRP A 29 -2.13 -11.49 -11.12
CA TRP A 29 -2.77 -12.41 -10.19
C TRP A 29 -1.97 -13.70 -9.98
N LEU A 30 -1.78 -14.06 -8.72
CA LEU A 30 -1.31 -15.37 -8.34
C LEU A 30 -2.48 -16.34 -8.49
N GLU A 31 -3.62 -16.13 -7.82
CA GLU A 31 -4.77 -17.04 -7.88
C GLU A 31 -5.87 -16.49 -8.80
N ASP A 32 -7.12 -16.96 -8.64
CA ASP A 32 -8.25 -16.41 -9.38
C ASP A 32 -8.41 -14.92 -9.08
N ARG A 33 -8.80 -14.15 -10.11
CA ARG A 33 -9.06 -12.71 -10.00
C ARG A 33 -10.11 -12.45 -8.91
N VAL A 34 -9.81 -11.51 -8.01
CA VAL A 34 -10.76 -10.98 -7.04
C VAL A 34 -11.09 -9.53 -7.42
N VAL A 35 -12.38 -9.17 -7.34
CA VAL A 35 -12.85 -7.80 -7.55
C VAL A 35 -13.55 -7.32 -6.28
N PRO A 36 -12.82 -6.70 -5.34
CA PRO A 36 -13.42 -6.12 -4.14
C PRO A 36 -14.43 -5.04 -4.53
N LEU A 37 -15.60 -5.05 -3.88
CA LEU A 37 -16.65 -4.08 -4.11
C LEU A 37 -16.76 -3.13 -2.91
N SER A 38 -16.85 -1.85 -3.19
CA SER A 38 -17.22 -0.82 -2.20
C SER A 38 -18.52 -1.21 -1.50
N ARG A 39 -18.51 -1.23 -0.17
CA ARG A 39 -19.72 -1.54 0.61
C ARG A 39 -20.81 -0.49 0.39
N ARG A 40 -20.45 0.78 0.27
CA ARG A 40 -21.39 1.89 0.09
C ARG A 40 -21.97 1.95 -1.32
N THR A 41 -21.15 1.74 -2.35
CA THR A 41 -21.56 1.98 -3.75
C THR A 41 -21.84 0.71 -4.55
N GLY A 42 -21.33 -0.44 -4.09
CA GLY A 42 -21.39 -1.72 -4.82
C GLY A 42 -20.51 -1.77 -6.08
N LYS A 43 -19.73 -0.72 -6.35
CA LYS A 43 -18.82 -0.65 -7.50
C LYS A 43 -17.47 -1.30 -7.18
N PRO A 44 -16.74 -1.80 -8.20
CA PRO A 44 -15.35 -2.23 -8.03
C PRO A 44 -14.48 -1.15 -7.39
N MET A 45 -13.62 -1.54 -6.46
CA MET A 45 -12.59 -0.67 -5.90
C MET A 45 -11.44 -0.50 -6.90
N THR A 46 -10.73 0.63 -6.84
CA THR A 46 -9.55 0.87 -7.66
C THR A 46 -8.39 0.01 -7.19
N PHE A 47 -7.71 -0.65 -8.13
CA PHE A 47 -6.46 -1.34 -7.84
C PHE A 47 -5.32 -0.34 -7.67
N ILE A 48 -4.68 -0.35 -6.50
CA ILE A 48 -3.61 0.60 -6.15
C ILE A 48 -2.25 -0.01 -6.43
N ALA A 49 -2.02 -1.21 -5.89
CA ALA A 49 -0.71 -1.83 -5.91
C ALA A 49 -0.79 -3.33 -5.68
N GLN A 50 0.22 -4.04 -6.15
CA GLN A 50 0.56 -5.37 -5.67
C GLN A 50 1.93 -5.27 -4.98
N VAL A 51 2.07 -5.90 -3.81
CA VAL A 51 3.30 -5.88 -3.02
C VAL A 51 3.72 -7.31 -2.71
N LEU A 52 4.93 -7.66 -3.15
CA LEU A 52 5.50 -8.96 -2.84
C LEU A 52 5.80 -9.03 -1.35
N ILE A 53 5.22 -10.00 -0.65
CA ILE A 53 5.42 -10.13 0.80
C ILE A 53 6.86 -10.60 1.05
N PRO A 54 7.63 -9.93 1.94
CA PRO A 54 9.02 -10.30 2.18
C PRO A 54 9.18 -11.76 2.57
N ALA A 55 10.07 -12.49 1.88
CA ALA A 55 10.23 -13.94 2.07
C ALA A 55 10.55 -14.34 3.52
N HIS A 56 11.31 -13.50 4.25
CA HIS A 56 11.65 -13.73 5.65
C HIS A 56 10.46 -13.61 6.63
N TRP A 57 9.27 -13.22 6.15
CA TRP A 57 8.02 -13.25 6.93
C TRP A 57 7.26 -14.57 6.77
N LEU A 58 7.63 -15.37 5.78
CA LEU A 58 6.92 -16.57 5.39
C LEU A 58 7.54 -17.80 6.07
N ALA A 59 6.70 -18.77 6.40
CA ALA A 59 7.14 -20.04 6.99
C ALA A 59 7.73 -21.01 5.94
N ASP A 60 7.55 -20.70 4.66
CA ASP A 60 7.95 -21.52 3.53
C ASP A 60 8.39 -20.62 2.36
N ASP A 61 9.00 -21.21 1.33
CA ASP A 61 9.54 -20.48 0.17
C ASP A 61 8.47 -20.12 -0.88
N THR A 62 7.18 -20.30 -0.58
CA THR A 62 6.10 -19.99 -1.52
C THR A 62 5.87 -18.48 -1.55
N PRO A 63 6.05 -17.81 -2.70
CA PRO A 63 5.83 -16.38 -2.78
C PRO A 63 4.37 -16.03 -2.50
N ARG A 64 4.15 -14.96 -1.73
CA ARG A 64 2.83 -14.41 -1.47
C ARG A 64 2.75 -12.98 -1.96
N MET A 65 1.61 -12.62 -2.52
CA MET A 65 1.35 -11.29 -3.06
C MET A 65 0.17 -10.67 -2.31
N ALA A 66 0.32 -9.43 -1.86
CA ALA A 66 -0.79 -8.62 -1.37
C ALA A 66 -1.24 -7.67 -2.47
N TYR A 67 -2.53 -7.69 -2.81
CA TYR A 67 -3.16 -6.76 -3.75
C TYR A 67 -4.00 -5.76 -2.96
N ILE A 68 -3.76 -4.47 -3.18
CA ILE A 68 -4.31 -3.37 -2.39
C ILE A 68 -5.32 -2.61 -3.23
N PHE A 69 -6.49 -2.37 -2.65
CA PHE A 69 -7.62 -1.72 -3.30
C PHE A 69 -8.22 -0.64 -2.40
N MET A 70 -8.75 0.41 -3.03
CA MET A 70 -9.45 1.49 -2.35
C MET A 70 -10.56 2.07 -3.23
N THR A 71 -11.72 2.34 -2.63
CA THR A 71 -12.81 3.05 -3.30
C THR A 71 -12.41 4.49 -3.58
N GLY A 72 -12.62 4.97 -4.81
CA GLY A 72 -12.42 6.38 -5.14
C GLY A 72 -10.97 6.83 -5.03
N ALA A 73 -10.01 5.97 -5.40
CA ALA A 73 -8.60 6.33 -5.38
C ALA A 73 -8.33 7.44 -6.42
N GLY A 74 -8.18 8.67 -5.93
CA GLY A 74 -7.98 9.85 -6.77
C GLY A 74 -8.52 11.12 -6.10
N PHE A 75 -8.51 12.22 -6.85
CA PHE A 75 -8.94 13.55 -6.38
C PHE A 75 -10.29 13.99 -6.97
N ASP A 76 -11.08 13.05 -7.51
CA ASP A 76 -12.34 13.36 -8.17
C ASP A 76 -13.52 13.45 -7.16
N HIS A 77 -14.72 13.70 -7.68
CA HIS A 77 -15.96 13.79 -6.89
C HIS A 77 -16.39 12.46 -6.27
N ASN A 78 -15.72 11.35 -6.59
CA ASN A 78 -15.92 10.04 -6.00
C ASN A 78 -14.88 9.75 -4.90
N ALA A 79 -13.98 10.69 -4.59
CA ALA A 79 -13.11 10.57 -3.43
C ALA A 79 -13.96 10.42 -2.17
N MET A 80 -13.69 9.35 -1.42
CA MET A 80 -14.43 8.99 -0.24
C MET A 80 -13.54 9.05 0.99
N GLU A 81 -14.15 9.42 2.11
CA GLU A 81 -13.59 9.27 3.44
C GLU A 81 -13.53 7.77 3.77
N THR A 82 -12.34 7.17 3.60
CA THR A 82 -12.11 5.70 3.64
C THR A 82 -11.06 5.29 4.66
N TRP A 83 -10.80 6.12 5.68
CA TRP A 83 -9.71 5.89 6.63
C TRP A 83 -9.90 4.65 7.52
N ASP A 84 -11.14 4.31 7.91
CA ASP A 84 -11.42 3.14 8.74
C ASP A 84 -11.36 1.85 7.89
N PRO A 85 -10.42 0.93 8.20
CA PRO A 85 -10.24 -0.30 7.43
C PRO A 85 -11.43 -1.26 7.50
N ASN A 86 -12.40 -1.06 8.39
CA ASN A 86 -13.55 -1.95 8.59
C ASN A 86 -14.85 -1.40 7.97
N GLU A 87 -14.84 -0.20 7.39
CA GLU A 87 -16.02 0.38 6.73
C GLU A 87 -16.34 -0.31 5.40
N GLY A 88 -15.39 -1.06 4.83
CA GLY A 88 -15.56 -1.78 3.56
C GLY A 88 -15.30 -0.92 2.33
N GLU A 89 -14.46 0.10 2.47
CA GLU A 89 -14.02 0.97 1.37
C GLU A 89 -12.55 0.80 1.00
N THR A 90 -11.84 -0.06 1.72
CA THR A 90 -10.51 -0.56 1.38
C THR A 90 -10.52 -2.09 1.39
N ALA A 91 -9.60 -2.70 0.64
CA ALA A 91 -9.41 -4.14 0.70
C ALA A 91 -7.93 -4.50 0.46
N VAL A 92 -7.47 -5.53 1.17
CA VAL A 92 -6.16 -6.16 0.94
C VAL A 92 -6.40 -7.64 0.72
N VAL A 93 -6.11 -8.11 -0.49
CA VAL A 93 -6.28 -9.53 -0.88
C VAL A 93 -4.91 -10.18 -0.91
N ILE A 94 -4.72 -11.27 -0.16
CA ILE A 94 -3.47 -12.03 -0.16
C ILE A 94 -3.65 -13.31 -0.97
N GLN A 95 -2.72 -13.58 -1.87
CA GLN A 95 -2.67 -14.82 -2.65
C GLN A 95 -1.32 -15.50 -2.53
N THR A 96 -1.31 -16.82 -2.70
CA THR A 96 -0.20 -17.70 -2.33
C THR A 96 0.24 -18.67 -3.43
N LYS A 97 -0.54 -18.85 -4.50
CA LYS A 97 -0.23 -19.82 -5.56
C LYS A 97 -0.43 -19.22 -6.93
N ARG A 98 0.46 -19.52 -7.89
CA ARG A 98 0.28 -19.09 -9.28
C ARG A 98 -0.77 -19.97 -9.99
N ALA A 99 -1.73 -19.33 -10.63
CA ALA A 99 -2.79 -19.93 -11.41
C ALA A 99 -2.16 -20.41 -12.70
N ASN A 100 -2.51 -21.63 -13.09
CA ASN A 100 -2.03 -22.18 -14.36
C ASN A 100 -2.66 -21.47 -15.57
N SER A 101 -3.65 -20.59 -15.37
CA SER A 101 -4.28 -19.74 -16.37
C SER A 101 -4.95 -18.54 -15.68
N PRO A 102 -4.25 -17.42 -15.45
CA PRO A 102 -4.90 -16.23 -14.87
C PRO A 102 -6.06 -15.78 -15.76
N ALA A 103 -7.16 -15.36 -15.15
CA ALA A 103 -8.34 -14.90 -15.86
C ALA A 103 -7.97 -13.78 -16.87
N CYS A 104 -8.40 -13.94 -18.12
CA CYS A 104 -8.02 -13.08 -19.26
C CYS A 104 -8.69 -11.69 -19.25
N GLU A 105 -9.56 -11.41 -18.30
CA GLU A 105 -10.33 -10.17 -18.26
C GLU A 105 -9.59 -9.07 -17.48
N PRO A 106 -9.37 -7.89 -18.10
CA PRO A 106 -8.80 -6.74 -17.40
C PRO A 106 -9.57 -6.38 -16.13
N TYR A 107 -8.85 -5.97 -15.10
CA TYR A 107 -9.40 -5.34 -13.92
C TYR A 107 -10.03 -3.99 -14.30
N PRO A 108 -11.25 -3.68 -13.80
CA PRO A 108 -12.06 -2.58 -14.32
C PRO A 108 -11.60 -1.18 -13.88
N GLU A 109 -11.08 -1.02 -12.67
CA GLU A 109 -10.74 0.28 -12.07
C GLU A 109 -9.25 0.36 -11.73
N MET A 110 -8.50 1.17 -12.47
CA MET A 110 -7.04 1.25 -12.37
C MET A 110 -6.60 2.58 -11.76
N LEU A 111 -5.47 2.55 -11.05
CA LEU A 111 -4.79 3.76 -10.59
C LEU A 111 -4.41 4.65 -11.79
N CYS A 112 -4.66 5.94 -11.64
CA CYS A 112 -4.35 6.95 -12.64
C CYS A 112 -3.26 7.90 -12.16
N CYS A 113 -2.63 8.60 -13.11
CA CYS A 113 -1.84 9.79 -12.83
C CYS A 113 -2.33 10.93 -13.74
N TRP A 114 -1.92 12.15 -13.41
CA TRP A 114 -2.20 13.28 -14.28
C TRP A 114 -1.19 13.38 -15.42
N GLU A 115 -1.68 13.40 -16.65
CA GLU A 115 -0.86 13.70 -17.82
C GLU A 115 -0.99 15.18 -18.20
N GLU A 116 0.14 15.89 -18.19
CA GLU A 116 0.26 17.26 -18.70
C GLU A 116 0.52 17.24 -20.21
N ARG A 117 -0.49 16.85 -20.99
CA ARG A 117 -0.49 17.07 -22.45
C ARG A 117 -1.67 17.97 -22.79
N ASP A 118 -1.37 19.08 -23.47
CA ASP A 118 -2.32 20.08 -24.02
C ASP A 118 -3.61 20.28 -23.20
N ASN A 119 -3.63 21.35 -22.40
CA ASN A 119 -4.75 21.81 -21.56
C ASN A 119 -6.13 21.45 -22.16
N PRO A 120 -7.00 20.67 -21.47
CA PRO A 120 -7.02 20.37 -20.03
C PRO A 120 -6.20 19.15 -19.58
N ARG A 121 -5.74 19.19 -18.31
CA ARG A 121 -5.14 18.05 -17.57
C ARG A 121 -6.09 16.85 -17.62
N ARG A 122 -5.55 15.66 -17.89
CA ARG A 122 -6.34 14.41 -17.95
C ARG A 122 -5.78 13.38 -17.01
N GLU A 123 -6.66 12.60 -16.40
CA GLU A 123 -6.26 11.38 -15.70
C GLU A 123 -6.11 10.26 -16.72
N VAL A 124 -4.97 9.59 -16.67
CA VAL A 124 -4.66 8.44 -17.52
C VAL A 124 -4.24 7.27 -16.63
N PRO A 125 -4.64 6.03 -16.96
CA PRO A 125 -4.13 4.86 -16.26
C PRO A 125 -2.61 4.84 -16.27
N CYS A 126 -2.02 4.53 -15.12
CA CYS A 126 -0.58 4.56 -14.92
C CYS A 126 -0.08 3.24 -14.36
N GLU A 127 1.20 2.95 -14.55
CA GLU A 127 1.87 1.79 -13.97
C GLU A 127 3.31 2.16 -13.62
N TYR A 128 3.73 1.81 -12.41
CA TYR A 128 5.06 2.12 -11.88
C TYR A 128 5.72 0.85 -11.34
N ALA A 129 6.92 0.58 -11.85
CA ALA A 129 7.86 -0.31 -11.19
C ALA A 129 8.42 0.38 -9.94
N VAL A 130 8.86 -0.43 -8.98
CA VAL A 130 9.46 0.05 -7.74
C VAL A 130 10.91 -0.39 -7.67
N ASP A 131 11.79 0.57 -7.43
CA ASP A 131 13.17 0.31 -7.06
C ASP A 131 13.26 0.41 -5.52
N GLU A 132 13.61 -0.70 -4.87
CA GLU A 132 13.68 -0.82 -3.40
C GLU A 132 15.12 -0.62 -2.91
N THR A 133 15.31 0.28 -1.94
CA THR A 133 16.62 0.48 -1.28
C THR A 133 16.51 0.17 0.21
N PRO A 134 17.21 -0.85 0.73
CA PRO A 134 17.22 -1.16 2.15
C PRO A 134 17.65 0.05 2.99
N VAL A 135 16.99 0.25 4.13
CA VAL A 135 17.33 1.29 5.09
C VAL A 135 17.37 0.75 6.50
N GLU A 136 18.30 1.27 7.30
CA GLU A 136 18.29 1.07 8.74
C GLU A 136 17.36 2.09 9.37
N GLU A 137 16.50 1.61 10.26
CA GLU A 137 15.62 2.43 11.08
C GLU A 137 15.62 1.91 12.51
N THR A 138 15.22 2.78 13.44
CA THR A 138 15.08 2.37 14.84
C THR A 138 13.96 1.33 14.95
N ALA A 139 14.13 0.31 15.79
CA ALA A 139 13.04 -0.62 16.08
C ALA A 139 11.81 0.13 16.63
N TYR A 140 10.62 -0.41 16.36
CA TYR A 140 9.39 0.20 16.85
C TYR A 140 9.41 0.38 18.36
N VAL A 141 9.04 1.58 18.80
CA VAL A 141 8.90 1.93 20.22
C VAL A 141 7.44 2.37 20.41
N PRO A 142 6.67 1.74 21.31
CA PRO A 142 5.29 2.13 21.58
C PRO A 142 5.17 3.59 22.01
N GLN A 143 4.05 4.23 21.66
CA GLN A 143 3.79 5.64 21.94
C GLN A 143 3.95 5.98 23.42
N GLU A 144 3.45 5.12 24.32
CA GLU A 144 3.58 5.31 25.76
C GLU A 144 5.05 5.37 26.23
N GLU A 145 5.96 4.66 25.56
CA GLU A 145 7.39 4.71 25.84
C GLU A 145 8.04 5.94 25.20
N LEU A 146 7.67 6.30 23.97
CA LEU A 146 8.14 7.53 23.32
C LEU A 146 7.77 8.78 24.11
N ASP A 147 6.57 8.85 24.67
CA ASP A 147 6.05 9.99 25.43
C ASP A 147 6.82 10.23 26.75
N ARG A 148 7.56 9.23 27.22
CA ARG A 148 8.44 9.35 28.40
C ARG A 148 9.83 9.88 28.05
N ARG A 149 10.20 9.93 26.76
CA ARG A 149 11.51 10.36 26.29
C ARG A 149 11.53 11.86 26.05
N ALA A 150 12.72 12.46 26.12
CA ALA A 150 12.90 13.85 25.72
C ALA A 150 12.77 13.99 24.19
N ASP A 151 12.34 15.16 23.71
CA ASP A 151 12.18 15.41 22.26
C ASP A 151 13.46 15.10 21.47
N SER A 152 14.63 15.46 22.00
CA SER A 152 15.93 15.19 21.37
C SER A 152 16.26 13.71 21.17
N GLU A 153 15.61 12.81 21.93
CA GLU A 153 15.74 11.37 21.78
C GLU A 153 14.61 10.78 20.93
N ARG A 154 13.41 11.35 21.02
CA ARG A 154 12.21 10.90 20.32
C ARG A 154 12.25 11.25 18.83
N GLU A 155 12.61 12.49 18.49
CA GLU A 155 12.57 12.98 17.10
C GLU A 155 13.40 12.13 16.13
N PRO A 156 14.67 11.77 16.41
CA PRO A 156 15.45 10.94 15.49
C PRO A 156 14.87 9.54 15.28
N ILE A 157 14.23 8.98 16.31
CA ILE A 157 13.57 7.66 16.25
C ILE A 157 12.39 7.72 15.30
N VAL A 158 11.50 8.68 15.55
CA VAL A 158 10.27 8.87 14.79
C VAL A 158 10.57 9.25 13.34
N GLU A 159 11.52 10.16 13.10
CA GLU A 159 11.92 10.56 11.75
C GLU A 159 12.54 9.39 10.96
N SER A 160 13.22 8.45 11.63
CA SER A 160 13.73 7.25 10.96
C SER A 160 12.63 6.39 10.33
N TRP A 161 11.38 6.52 10.80
CA TRP A 161 10.23 5.75 10.32
C TRP A 161 9.48 6.42 9.15
N ARG A 162 9.64 7.72 8.93
CA ARG A 162 8.86 8.50 7.95
C ARG A 162 9.12 8.09 6.51
N GLY A 163 8.15 8.22 5.58
CA GLY A 163 8.35 8.13 4.13
C GLY A 163 7.86 6.83 3.50
N ASN A 164 7.84 6.77 2.16
CA ASN A 164 7.37 5.62 1.38
C ASN A 164 8.27 4.40 1.56
N LYS A 165 7.72 3.29 2.08
CA LYS A 165 8.51 2.10 2.39
C LYS A 165 7.72 0.80 2.43
N ILE A 166 8.45 -0.29 2.29
CA ILE A 166 7.99 -1.65 2.62
C ILE A 166 8.67 -2.10 3.91
N GLY A 167 7.90 -2.72 4.81
CA GLY A 167 8.42 -3.17 6.09
C GLY A 167 8.68 -2.03 7.07
N GLY A 168 9.45 -2.36 8.11
CA GLY A 168 9.82 -1.41 9.14
C GLY A 168 8.73 -1.12 10.17
N SER A 169 8.84 0.05 10.75
CA SER A 169 8.08 0.57 11.89
C SER A 169 7.13 1.67 11.40
N PRO A 170 5.85 1.69 11.76
CA PRO A 170 4.93 2.71 11.27
C PRO A 170 5.29 4.08 11.81
N TYR A 171 5.23 5.08 10.94
CA TYR A 171 5.32 6.49 11.30
C TYR A 171 3.90 7.03 11.46
N TRP A 172 3.38 7.01 12.69
CA TRP A 172 2.04 7.53 13.03
C TRP A 172 2.05 9.06 13.08
N ILE A 173 1.06 9.69 12.45
CA ILE A 173 0.88 11.15 12.50
C ILE A 173 -0.21 11.59 13.47
N GLN A 174 -1.06 10.67 13.91
CA GLN A 174 -2.06 10.87 14.96
C GLN A 174 -1.75 9.95 16.17
N TYR A 175 -2.60 8.95 16.43
CA TYR A 175 -2.41 7.94 17.48
C TYR A 175 -2.17 6.56 16.86
N GLU A 176 -1.69 5.60 17.65
CA GLU A 176 -1.49 4.23 17.19
C GLU A 176 -2.84 3.56 16.82
N GLU A 177 -2.94 3.01 15.61
CA GLU A 177 -4.16 2.34 15.10
C GLU A 177 -3.82 0.99 14.46
N PHE A 178 -3.38 0.04 15.27
CA PHE A 178 -3.05 -1.30 14.78
C PHE A 178 -4.32 -2.12 14.45
N PRO A 179 -4.46 -2.63 13.22
CA PRO A 179 -5.62 -3.45 12.85
C PRO A 179 -5.56 -4.90 13.34
N PHE A 180 -4.41 -5.33 13.87
CA PHE A 180 -4.14 -6.66 14.39
C PHE A 180 -3.26 -6.56 15.64
N ASP A 181 -3.43 -7.48 16.60
CA ASP A 181 -2.54 -7.58 17.77
C ASP A 181 -1.11 -7.96 17.33
N ASP A 182 -1.00 -8.95 16.42
CA ASP A 182 0.26 -9.42 15.84
C ASP A 182 0.47 -8.83 14.44
N TRP A 183 0.66 -7.52 14.37
CA TRP A 183 0.77 -6.78 13.12
C TRP A 183 2.16 -6.84 12.48
N ARG A 184 2.19 -6.66 11.16
CA ARG A 184 3.39 -6.33 10.37
C ARG A 184 3.04 -5.22 9.39
N LEU A 185 3.83 -4.13 9.37
CA LEU A 185 3.65 -3.07 8.38
C LEU A 185 4.21 -3.53 7.04
N LEU A 186 3.35 -3.84 6.08
CA LEU A 186 3.77 -4.21 4.72
C LEU A 186 4.15 -2.99 3.89
N LEU A 187 3.32 -1.96 3.87
CA LEU A 187 3.51 -0.78 3.02
C LEU A 187 3.11 0.48 3.80
N GLN A 188 3.90 1.54 3.65
CA GLN A 188 3.56 2.89 4.09
C GLN A 188 3.70 3.85 2.91
N LEU A 189 2.70 4.72 2.71
CA LEU A 189 2.68 5.74 1.66
C LEU A 189 2.36 7.11 2.27
N GLU A 190 3.20 8.11 1.99
CA GLU A 190 3.00 9.51 2.35
C GLU A 190 2.36 10.25 1.17
N ASP A 191 1.22 10.88 1.40
CA ASP A 191 0.48 11.59 0.36
C ASP A 191 1.33 12.69 -0.28
N GLY A 192 1.24 12.84 -1.59
CA GLY A 192 2.05 13.78 -2.37
C GLY A 192 3.52 13.37 -2.56
N ALA A 193 3.98 12.26 -1.99
CA ALA A 193 5.35 11.75 -2.17
C ALA A 193 5.46 10.65 -3.25
N TYR A 194 4.43 10.47 -4.09
CA TYR A 194 4.37 9.49 -5.17
C TYR A 194 3.82 10.12 -6.47
N PRO A 195 4.10 9.56 -7.66
CA PRO A 195 3.77 10.16 -8.95
C PRO A 195 2.35 9.86 -9.49
N PHE A 196 1.48 9.26 -8.68
CA PHE A 196 0.13 8.84 -9.09
C PHE A 196 -0.97 9.47 -8.22
N ASN A 197 -2.21 9.39 -8.69
CA ASN A 197 -3.37 9.97 -8.02
C ASN A 197 -3.91 8.99 -6.99
N LEU A 198 -3.44 9.15 -5.76
CA LEU A 198 -3.99 8.49 -4.58
C LEU A 198 -4.22 9.59 -3.54
N ASN A 199 -5.43 9.69 -3.01
CA ASN A 199 -5.78 10.70 -2.02
C ASN A 199 -5.84 10.03 -0.65
N LEU A 200 -4.95 10.45 0.24
CA LEU A 200 -4.89 10.01 1.64
C LEU A 200 -5.07 11.22 2.57
N GLY A 201 -5.84 12.22 2.10
CA GLY A 201 -6.18 13.41 2.85
C GLY A 201 -4.98 14.27 3.25
N THR A 202 -3.87 14.26 2.51
CA THR A 202 -2.58 14.89 2.88
C THR A 202 -1.82 14.23 4.04
N GLY A 203 -2.19 13.00 4.40
CA GLY A 203 -1.52 12.26 5.46
C GLY A 203 -0.81 10.99 4.97
N ILE A 204 -1.02 9.88 5.67
CA ILE A 204 -0.22 8.65 5.49
C ILE A 204 -1.11 7.42 5.48
N GLY A 205 -0.92 6.57 4.47
CA GLY A 205 -1.56 5.27 4.34
C GLY A 205 -0.66 4.14 4.79
N TYR A 206 -1.26 3.14 5.44
CA TYR A 206 -0.60 2.00 6.03
C TYR A 206 -1.32 0.72 5.62
N VAL A 207 -0.56 -0.23 5.07
CA VAL A 207 -1.01 -1.59 4.83
C VAL A 207 -0.37 -2.48 5.87
N PHE A 208 -1.19 -3.06 6.74
CA PHE A 208 -0.76 -4.03 7.73
C PHE A 208 -1.20 -5.42 7.33
N LEU A 209 -0.38 -6.41 7.69
CA LEU A 209 -0.73 -7.82 7.65
C LEU A 209 -0.77 -8.39 9.08
N ASN A 210 -1.51 -9.47 9.27
CA ASN A 210 -1.34 -10.32 10.44
C ASN A 210 -0.01 -11.10 10.36
N ALA A 211 0.49 -11.63 11.48
CA ALA A 211 1.77 -12.33 11.52
C ALA A 211 1.86 -13.55 10.59
N ALA A 212 0.74 -14.20 10.30
CA ALA A 212 0.65 -15.35 9.39
C ALA A 212 0.67 -14.97 7.89
N CYS A 213 0.60 -13.66 7.58
CA CYS A 213 0.47 -13.14 6.22
C CYS A 213 -0.70 -13.79 5.45
N THR A 214 -1.87 -13.86 6.10
CA THR A 214 -3.11 -14.39 5.53
C THR A 214 -4.24 -13.37 5.50
N GLU A 215 -4.14 -12.31 6.30
CA GLU A 215 -5.09 -11.20 6.36
C GLU A 215 -4.34 -9.89 6.28
N GLY A 216 -4.93 -8.90 5.63
CA GLY A 216 -4.38 -7.56 5.55
C GLY A 216 -5.46 -6.49 5.64
N LYS A 217 -5.06 -5.29 6.10
CA LYS A 217 -5.92 -4.11 6.14
C LYS A 217 -5.15 -2.87 5.67
N LEU A 218 -5.84 -2.00 4.94
CA LEU A 218 -5.39 -0.67 4.57
C LEU A 218 -6.17 0.36 5.39
N LEU A 219 -5.45 1.22 6.10
CA LEU A 219 -5.98 2.39 6.80
C LEU A 219 -5.11 3.60 6.48
N TRP A 220 -5.58 4.80 6.75
CA TRP A 220 -4.79 6.02 6.60
C TRP A 220 -5.18 7.08 7.63
N GLN A 221 -4.26 7.98 7.95
CA GLN A 221 -4.47 9.12 8.86
C GLN A 221 -4.22 10.42 8.11
N CYS A 222 -4.91 11.51 8.49
CA CYS A 222 -4.69 12.87 7.96
C CYS A 222 -4.98 13.96 9.00
#